data_AF-A0A7V9ANE5-F1
#
_entry.id   AF-A0A7V9ANE5-F1
#
_cell.length_a   1.000
_cell.length_b   1.000
_cell.length_c   1.000
_cell.angle_alpha   90.00
_cell.angle_beta   90.00
_cell.angle_gamma   90.00
#
_symmetry.space_group_name_H-M   'P 1'
#
loop_
_entity.id
_entity.type
_entity.pdbx_description
1 polymer ?
#
loop_
_entity_poly.entity_id
_entity_poly.type
_entity_poly.pdbx_seq_one_letter_code
_entity_poly.pdbx_strand_id
1 'polypeptide(L)'
;MLEIIALIFITRRMGTLAHDKGLKPGTWKLYTVLAWFAGEIPGAIIGVLIFGIDNLISVELVALAGAVSGYFIIKNILSKKPNAGMEDDINQIGQE
;
A
#
# COMPACT_ATOMS: atom_id res chain seq x y z
N MET A 1 2.56 15.81 -8.57
CA MET A 1 2.73 15.18 -9.90
C MET A 1 3.76 14.03 -9.91
N LEU A 2 4.81 14.07 -9.07
CA LEU A 2 5.74 12.95 -8.93
C LEU A 2 5.11 11.74 -8.23
N GLU A 3 4.10 11.95 -7.38
CA GLU A 3 3.39 10.88 -6.66
C GLU A 3 2.75 9.87 -7.62
N ILE A 4 2.28 10.31 -8.79
CA ILE A 4 1.67 9.42 -9.80
C ILE A 4 2.71 8.44 -10.36
N ILE A 5 3.93 8.90 -10.64
CA ILE A 5 5.01 8.03 -11.14
C ILE A 5 5.34 6.98 -10.06
N ALA A 6 5.48 7.41 -8.80
CA ALA A 6 5.69 6.50 -7.68
C ALA A 6 4.55 5.48 -7.55
N LEU A 7 3.30 5.93 -7.63
CA LEU A 7 2.11 5.07 -7.58
C LEU A 7 2.08 4.03 -8.71
N ILE A 8 2.51 4.36 -9.93
CA ILE A 8 2.59 3.39 -11.02
C ILE A 8 3.54 2.23 -10.66
N PHE A 9 4.74 2.54 -10.14
CA PHE A 9 5.68 1.49 -9.74
C PHE A 9 5.18 0.69 -8.54
N ILE A 10 4.66 1.37 -7.53
CA ILE A 10 4.15 0.76 -6.30
C ILE A 10 2.97 -0.18 -6.59
N THR A 11 1.99 0.29 -7.36
CA THR A 11 0.82 -0.51 -7.72
C THR A 11 1.19 -1.70 -8.60
N ARG A 12 2.16 -1.56 -9.52
CA ARG A 12 2.71 -2.70 -10.29
C ARG A 12 3.28 -3.76 -9.35
N ARG A 13 4.13 -3.36 -8.40
CA ARG A 13 4.73 -4.29 -7.42
C ARG A 13 3.69 -4.96 -6.54
N MET A 14 2.67 -4.22 -6.09
CA MET A 14 1.56 -4.76 -5.30
C MET A 14 0.71 -5.75 -6.10
N GLY A 15 0.50 -5.48 -7.38
CA GLY A 15 -0.17 -6.41 -8.29
C GLY A 15 0.57 -7.73 -8.44
N THR A 16 1.90 -7.69 -8.60
CA THR A 16 2.74 -8.90 -8.64
C THR A 16 2.65 -9.66 -7.33
N LEU A 17 2.81 -8.99 -6.18
CA LEU A 17 2.70 -9.65 -4.87
C LEU A 17 1.32 -10.29 -4.65
N ALA A 18 0.25 -9.64 -5.11
CA ALA A 18 -1.09 -10.20 -5.04
C ALA A 18 -1.25 -11.43 -5.94
N HIS A 19 -0.70 -11.37 -7.17
CA HIS A 19 -0.69 -12.50 -8.09
C HIS A 19 0.05 -13.71 -7.50
N ASP A 20 1.22 -13.49 -6.91
CA ASP A 20 2.04 -14.55 -6.27
C ASP A 20 1.31 -15.21 -5.09
N LYS A 21 0.36 -14.48 -4.49
CA LYS A 21 -0.52 -14.98 -3.42
C LYS A 21 -1.85 -15.56 -3.93
N GLY A 22 -2.03 -15.71 -5.24
CA GLY A 22 -3.28 -16.20 -5.84
C GLY A 22 -4.46 -15.22 -5.74
N LEU A 23 -4.20 -13.95 -5.44
CA LEU A 23 -5.22 -12.92 -5.27
C LEU A 23 -5.35 -12.08 -6.54
N LYS A 24 -6.55 -11.54 -6.79
CA LYS A 24 -6.82 -10.68 -7.94
C LYS A 24 -5.95 -9.40 -7.89
N PRO A 25 -5.00 -9.18 -8.82
CA PRO A 25 -4.08 -8.05 -8.76
C PRO A 25 -4.77 -6.69 -8.83
N GLY A 26 -5.86 -6.58 -9.60
CA GLY A 26 -6.60 -5.33 -9.77
C GLY A 26 -7.16 -4.78 -8.46
N THR A 27 -7.70 -5.64 -7.60
CA THR A 27 -8.26 -5.26 -6.30
C THR A 27 -7.17 -4.66 -5.38
N TRP A 28 -5.99 -5.29 -5.35
CA TRP A 28 -4.88 -4.83 -4.51
C TRP A 28 -4.20 -3.55 -5.03
N LYS A 29 -4.17 -3.38 -6.36
CA LYS A 29 -3.78 -2.10 -6.96
C LYS A 29 -4.72 -0.98 -6.51
N LEU A 30 -6.04 -1.20 -6.57
CA LEU A 30 -7.04 -0.22 -6.14
C LEU A 30 -6.90 0.11 -4.64
N TYR A 31 -6.79 -0.90 -3.78
CA TYR A 31 -6.61 -0.67 -2.33
C TYR A 31 -5.35 0.11 -2.02
N THR A 32 -4.26 -0.11 -2.75
CA THR A 32 -3.02 0.64 -2.58
C THR A 32 -3.21 2.12 -2.95
N VAL A 33 -3.89 2.40 -4.06
CA VAL A 33 -4.20 3.78 -4.49
C VAL A 33 -5.10 4.48 -3.46
N LEU A 34 -6.15 3.80 -2.99
CA LEU A 34 -7.05 4.34 -1.98
C LEU A 34 -6.32 4.63 -0.66
N ALA A 35 -5.45 3.72 -0.22
CA ALA A 35 -4.66 3.89 1.00
C ALA A 35 -3.63 5.01 0.88
N TRP A 36 -3.07 5.23 -0.32
CA TRP A 36 -2.18 6.35 -0.60
C TRP A 36 -2.89 7.68 -0.36
N PHE A 37 -4.00 7.93 -1.04
CA PHE A 37 -4.79 9.16 -0.87
C PHE A 37 -5.36 9.30 0.55
N ALA A 38 -5.79 8.18 1.16
CA ALA A 38 -6.27 8.18 2.53
C ALA A 38 -5.17 8.49 3.55
N GLY A 39 -3.88 8.28 3.21
CA GLY A 39 -2.73 8.66 4.03
C GLY A 39 -2.30 10.11 3.81
N GLU A 40 -2.41 10.62 2.58
CA GLU A 40 -2.09 12.02 2.24
C GLU A 40 -2.94 13.01 3.02
N ILE A 41 -4.26 12.79 3.11
CA ILE A 41 -5.20 13.70 3.79
C ILE A 41 -4.83 13.92 5.26
N PRO A 42 -4.74 12.89 6.13
CA PRO A 42 -4.34 13.07 7.52
C PRO A 42 -2.90 13.55 7.65
N GLY A 43 -1.98 13.13 6.76
CA GLY A 43 -0.61 13.63 6.75
C GLY A 43 -0.54 15.12 6.47
N ALA A 44 -1.32 15.63 5.52
CA ALA A 44 -1.43 17.06 5.22
C ALA A 44 -2.04 17.84 6.39
N ILE A 45 -3.10 17.30 7.02
CA ILE A 45 -3.70 17.91 8.22
C ILE A 45 -2.66 18.03 9.33
N ILE A 46 -1.94 16.95 9.63
CA ILE A 46 -0.87 16.94 10.65
C ILE A 46 0.24 17.92 10.25
N GLY A 47 0.64 17.95 8.98
CA GLY A 47 1.63 18.87 8.46
C GLY A 47 1.25 20.33 8.71
N VAL A 48 0.02 20.72 8.38
CA VAL A 48 -0.50 22.07 8.61
C VAL A 48 -0.54 22.39 10.11
N LEU A 49 -0.94 21.44 10.95
CA LEU A 49 -0.99 21.66 12.41
C LEU A 49 0.40 21.90 13.02
N ILE A 50 1.46 21.30 12.46
CA ILE A 50 2.83 21.42 12.99
C ILE A 50 3.57 22.62 12.38
N PHE A 51 3.45 22.81 11.06
CA PHE A 51 4.29 23.75 10.30
C PHE A 51 3.54 24.99 9.81
N GLY A 52 2.21 25.03 9.96
CA GLY A 52 1.37 26.09 9.42
C GLY A 52 1.16 25.99 7.91
N ILE A 53 0.24 26.80 7.39
CA ILE A 53 -0.10 26.82 5.95
C ILE A 53 0.96 27.49 5.07
N ASP A 54 1.83 28.32 5.67
CA ASP A 54 2.84 29.09 4.93
C ASP A 54 4.05 28.23 4.52
N ASN A 55 4.27 27.10 5.20
CA ASN A 55 5.37 26.19 4.92
C ASN A 55 4.90 24.94 4.15
N LEU A 56 4.42 25.17 2.93
CA LEU A 56 3.84 24.14 2.06
C LEU A 56 4.79 22.96 1.80
N ILE A 57 6.10 23.21 1.71
CA ILE A 57 7.09 22.14 1.48
C ILE A 57 7.12 21.17 2.67
N SER A 58 7.16 21.69 3.91
CA SER A 58 7.12 20.83 5.09
C SER A 58 5.78 20.08 5.21
N VAL A 59 4.66 20.73 4.90
CA VAL A 59 3.34 20.08 4.89
C VAL A 59 3.31 18.93 3.88
N GLU A 60 3.78 19.16 2.66
CA GLU A 60 3.81 18.15 1.59
C GLU A 60 4.66 16.94 1.97
N LEU A 61 5.82 17.16 2.62
CA LEU A 61 6.65 16.04 3.10
C LEU A 61 5.94 15.17 4.14
N VAL A 62 5.15 15.78 5.04
CA VAL A 62 4.36 15.03 6.03
C VAL A 62 3.19 14.32 5.36
N ALA A 63 2.52 14.96 4.40
CA ALA A 63 1.48 14.33 3.59
C ALA A 63 2.00 13.09 2.85
N LEU A 64 3.16 13.22 2.19
CA LEU A 64 3.82 12.13 1.49
C LEU A 64 4.24 11.01 2.45
N ALA A 65 4.74 11.33 3.64
CA ALA A 65 5.03 10.34 4.66
C ALA A 65 3.78 9.54 5.06
N GLY A 66 2.64 10.23 5.25
CA GLY A 66 1.34 9.60 5.50
C GLY A 66 0.90 8.67 4.36
N ALA A 67 1.06 9.10 3.10
CA ALA A 67 0.77 8.30 1.92
C ALA A 67 1.60 7.00 1.87
N VAL A 68 2.90 7.13 2.10
CA VAL A 68 3.85 6.01 2.13
C VAL A 68 3.50 5.05 3.28
N SER A 69 3.11 5.56 4.45
CA SER A 69 2.60 4.72 5.54
C SER A 69 1.35 3.94 5.13
N GLY A 70 0.40 4.58 4.44
CA GLY A 70 -0.78 3.91 3.86
C GLY A 70 -0.42 2.75 2.94
N TYR A 71 0.56 2.95 2.05
CA TYR A 71 1.13 1.87 1.23
C TYR A 71 1.69 0.72 2.08
N PHE A 72 2.51 1.01 3.10
CA PHE A 72 3.13 -0.03 3.93
C PHE A 72 2.10 -0.83 4.72
N ILE A 73 1.00 -0.20 5.16
CA ILE A 73 -0.12 -0.89 5.82
C ILE A 73 -0.72 -1.94 4.86
N ILE A 74 -1.09 -1.53 3.63
CA ILE A 74 -1.67 -2.46 2.63
C ILE A 74 -0.66 -3.55 2.26
N LYS A 75 0.63 -3.18 2.08
CA LYS A 75 1.70 -4.15 1.82
C LYS A 75 1.81 -5.18 2.93
N ASN A 76 1.78 -4.78 4.19
CA ASN A 76 1.87 -5.68 5.34
C ASN A 76 0.66 -6.63 5.39
N ILE A 77 -0.55 -6.09 5.19
CA ILE A 77 -1.78 -6.90 5.13
C ILE A 77 -1.71 -7.94 4.01
N LEU A 78 -1.28 -7.52 2.81
CA LEU A 78 -1.14 -8.43 1.67
C LEU A 78 -0.06 -9.47 1.92
N SER A 79 1.09 -9.07 2.46
CA SER A 79 2.24 -9.96 2.70
C SER A 79 1.91 -11.10 3.67
N LYS A 80 1.02 -10.84 4.64
CA LYS A 80 0.54 -11.82 5.63
C LYS A 80 -0.51 -12.80 5.10
N LYS A 81 -1.05 -12.61 3.89
CA LYS A 81 -2.00 -13.56 3.32
C LYS A 81 -1.28 -14.86 2.90
N PRO A 82 -1.95 -16.03 3.01
CA PRO A 82 -1.39 -17.30 2.55
C PRO A 82 -0.97 -17.21 1.08
N ASN A 83 0.07 -17.98 0.73
CA ASN A 83 0.41 -18.17 -0.68
C ASN A 83 -0.52 -19.24 -1.26
N ALA A 84 -0.87 -19.10 -2.53
CA ALA A 84 -1.79 -20.03 -3.20
C ALA A 84 -1.35 -21.51 -3.10
N GLY A 85 -0.04 -21.79 -3.21
CA GLY A 85 0.48 -23.16 -3.14
C GLY A 85 0.57 -23.78 -1.74
N MET A 86 0.29 -23.03 -0.67
CA MET A 86 0.45 -23.54 0.70
C MET A 86 -0.76 -24.35 1.18
N GLU A 87 -1.96 -24.12 0.63
CA GLU A 87 -3.13 -24.96 0.90
C GLU A 87 -3.03 -26.33 0.23
N ASP A 88 -2.46 -26.38 -0.97
CA ASP A 88 -2.26 -27.63 -1.72
C ASP A 88 -1.26 -28.56 -1.00
N ASP A 89 -0.14 -28.03 -0.50
CA ASP A 89 0.86 -28.80 0.25
C ASP A 89 0.28 -29.36 1.57
N ILE A 90 -0.54 -28.59 2.30
CA ILE A 90 -1.17 -29.04 3.55
C ILE A 90 -2.16 -30.19 3.30
N ASN A 91 -2.94 -30.10 2.21
CA ASN A 91 -3.89 -31.15 1.84
C ASN A 91 -3.21 -32.45 1.39
N GLN A 92 -1.96 -32.38 0.92
CA GLN A 92 -1.20 -33.56 0.50
C GLN A 92 -0.58 -34.35 1.66
N ILE A 93 -0.25 -33.69 2.78
CA ILE A 93 0.37 -34.33 3.96
C ILE A 93 -0.59 -35.30 4.68
N GLY A 94 -1.91 -35.11 4.55
CA GLY A 94 -2.93 -35.96 5.19
C GLY A 94 -3.39 -37.16 4.35
N GLN A 95 -2.80 -37.39 3.16
CA GLN A 95 -3.19 -38.46 2.23
C GLN A 95 -2.22 -39.66 2.22
N GLU A 96 -1.29 -39.74 3.17
CA GLU A 96 -0.43 -40.93 3.40
C GLU A 96 -0.99 -41.88 4.47
#